data_AF-A0A940MRG0-F1
#
_entry.id   AF-A0A940MRG0-F1
#
_cell.length_a   1.000
_cell.length_b   1.000
_cell.length_c   1.000
_cell.angle_alpha   90.00
_cell.angle_beta   90.00
_cell.angle_gamma   90.00
#
_symmetry.space_group_name_H-M   'P 1'
#
loop_
_entity.id
_entity.type
_entity.pdbx_description
1 polymer ?
#
loop_
_entity_poly.entity_id
_entity_poly.type
_entity_poly.pdbx_seq_one_letter_code
_entity_poly.pdbx_strand_id
1 'polypeptide(L)'
;MKRIFAVGPNKCGTNSINQFLEANGIPAMHWDKGRLARRIVSNASAGIDPLRGYEDYRGFTDIFSVSEELYLSPVLIFDILRRAYPDDIYVLNLRSFENWHRSRDNHRKGSPRPTITARLEALFGSDYDARTEYEAFARLKQNPPARFHVLDLEQEDAFETLAVFLEAQGFEICERAPRHANRTADLPRPGRLGRVLNRLRRGFRRA
;
A
#
# COMPACT_ATOMS: atom_id res chain seq x y z
N MET A 1 10.00 7.78 -19.20
CA MET A 1 10.23 8.07 -17.76
C MET A 1 9.90 6.82 -16.96
N LYS A 2 10.68 6.50 -15.91
CA LYS A 2 10.47 5.27 -15.11
C LYS A 2 9.19 5.35 -14.26
N ARG A 3 8.48 4.24 -14.12
CA ARG A 3 7.35 4.10 -13.20
C ARG A 3 7.78 3.44 -11.89
N ILE A 4 6.97 3.59 -10.85
CA ILE A 4 7.19 3.03 -9.51
C ILE A 4 5.96 2.22 -9.12
N PHE A 5 6.15 0.94 -8.84
CA PHE A 5 5.10 0.02 -8.41
C PHE A 5 5.33 -0.40 -6.96
N ALA A 6 4.41 -0.09 -6.06
CA ALA A 6 4.37 -0.71 -4.73
C ALA A 6 3.64 -2.06 -4.83
N VAL A 7 4.39 -3.15 -4.70
CA VAL A 7 3.96 -4.52 -5.00
C VAL A 7 3.82 -5.39 -3.74
N GLY A 8 3.96 -4.79 -2.57
CA GLY A 8 3.70 -5.46 -1.30
C GLY A 8 2.20 -5.53 -0.96
N PRO A 9 1.87 -6.22 0.14
CA PRO A 9 0.50 -6.40 0.56
C PRO A 9 -0.18 -5.07 0.91
N ASN A 10 -1.50 -5.06 0.77
CA ASN A 10 -2.33 -4.00 1.34
C ASN A 10 -2.06 -3.89 2.85
N LYS A 11 -2.35 -2.72 3.44
CA LYS A 11 -2.12 -2.44 4.87
C LYS A 11 -0.64 -2.46 5.32
N CYS A 12 0.29 -2.57 4.37
CA CYS A 12 1.70 -2.28 4.59
C CYS A 12 2.03 -0.89 4.04
N GLY A 13 1.38 0.16 4.56
CA GLY A 13 1.76 1.55 4.28
C GLY A 13 1.60 2.03 2.83
N THR A 14 0.81 1.34 2.01
CA THR A 14 0.59 1.70 0.59
C THR A 14 0.12 3.15 0.39
N ASN A 15 -0.75 3.67 1.26
CA ASN A 15 -1.15 5.08 1.25
C ASN A 15 -0.01 6.04 1.67
N SER A 16 0.85 5.63 2.61
CA SER A 16 2.02 6.43 3.01
C SER A 16 3.02 6.53 1.86
N ILE A 17 3.21 5.45 1.11
CA ILE A 17 4.03 5.46 -0.12
C ILE A 17 3.41 6.39 -1.16
N ASN A 18 2.10 6.32 -1.40
CA ASN A 18 1.43 7.23 -2.33
C ASN A 18 1.66 8.70 -1.97
N GLN A 19 1.45 9.05 -0.70
CA GLN A 19 1.66 10.41 -0.20
C GLN A 19 3.12 10.85 -0.29
N PHE A 20 4.07 9.95 -0.06
CA PHE A 20 5.50 10.21 -0.21
C PHE A 20 5.84 10.53 -1.68
N LEU A 21 5.29 9.78 -2.63
CA LEU A 21 5.49 10.04 -4.07
C LEU A 21 4.88 11.39 -4.48
N GLU A 22 3.64 11.66 -4.08
CA GLU A 22 2.97 12.93 -4.37
C GLU A 22 3.68 14.13 -3.75
N ALA A 23 4.20 13.99 -2.53
CA ALA A 23 4.96 15.03 -1.84
C ALA A 23 6.28 15.37 -2.57
N ASN A 24 6.83 14.42 -3.32
CA ASN A 24 8.03 14.59 -4.16
C ASN A 24 7.69 14.87 -5.64
N GLY A 25 6.48 15.34 -5.94
CA GLY A 25 6.08 15.74 -7.30
C GLY A 25 5.94 14.57 -8.28
N ILE A 26 5.82 13.33 -7.79
CA ILE A 26 5.62 12.14 -8.61
C ILE A 26 4.11 11.84 -8.63
N PRO A 27 3.40 12.04 -9.76
CA PRO A 27 1.97 11.73 -9.83
C PRO A 27 1.73 10.25 -9.54
N ALA A 28 0.87 9.95 -8.56
CA ALA A 28 0.64 8.59 -8.09
C ALA A 28 -0.85 8.22 -8.05
N MET A 29 -1.16 6.97 -8.38
CA MET A 29 -2.48 6.37 -8.31
C MET A 29 -2.53 5.34 -7.18
N HIS A 30 -3.45 5.54 -6.24
CA HIS A 30 -3.68 4.67 -5.11
C HIS A 30 -4.97 3.88 -5.25
N TRP A 31 -4.87 2.55 -5.43
CA TRP A 31 -5.94 1.53 -5.47
C TRP A 31 -6.99 1.67 -6.59
N ASP A 32 -7.46 2.88 -6.85
CA ASP A 32 -8.56 3.24 -7.74
C ASP A 32 -9.82 2.38 -7.56
N LYS A 33 -10.20 2.11 -6.31
CA LYS A 33 -11.34 1.23 -5.98
C LYS A 33 -11.24 -0.15 -6.66
N GLY A 34 -10.01 -0.66 -6.79
CA GLY A 34 -9.68 -1.93 -7.45
C GLY A 34 -9.84 -1.91 -8.97
N ARG A 35 -10.05 -0.76 -9.61
CA ARG A 35 -10.03 -0.64 -11.07
C ARG A 35 -8.63 -0.75 -11.63
N LEU A 36 -7.63 -0.24 -10.92
CA LEU A 36 -6.22 -0.31 -11.35
C LEU A 36 -5.79 -1.77 -11.60
N ALA A 37 -5.96 -2.63 -10.60
CA ALA A 37 -5.65 -4.05 -10.71
C ALA A 37 -6.44 -4.76 -11.83
N ARG A 38 -7.75 -4.48 -11.92
CA ARG A 38 -8.61 -5.05 -12.98
C ARG A 38 -8.17 -4.61 -14.38
N ARG A 39 -7.80 -3.33 -14.53
CA ARG A 39 -7.35 -2.76 -15.80
C ARG A 39 -6.04 -3.39 -16.25
N ILE A 40 -5.07 -3.54 -15.34
CA ILE A 40 -3.79 -4.20 -15.62
C ILE A 40 -4.01 -5.60 -16.19
N VAL A 41 -4.83 -6.41 -15.52
CA VAL A 41 -5.12 -7.78 -15.97
C VAL A 41 -5.93 -7.80 -17.27
N SER A 42 -6.96 -6.96 -17.41
CA SER A 42 -7.77 -6.90 -18.64
C SER A 42 -6.97 -6.43 -19.85
N ASN A 43 -6.09 -5.44 -19.66
CA ASN A 43 -5.27 -4.90 -20.73
C ASN A 43 -4.22 -5.92 -21.18
N ALA A 44 -3.50 -6.51 -20.22
CA ALA A 44 -2.50 -7.52 -20.51
C ALA A 44 -3.09 -8.74 -21.23
N SER A 45 -4.27 -9.22 -20.78
CA SER A 45 -4.96 -10.34 -21.44
C SER A 45 -5.45 -10.02 -22.85
N ALA A 46 -5.74 -8.74 -23.15
CA ALA A 46 -6.08 -8.27 -24.48
C ALA A 46 -4.84 -7.92 -25.34
N GLY A 47 -3.62 -8.17 -24.86
CA GLY A 47 -2.38 -7.85 -25.58
C GLY A 47 -2.10 -6.35 -25.73
N ILE A 48 -2.69 -5.51 -24.87
CA ILE A 48 -2.45 -4.06 -24.84
C ILE A 48 -1.66 -3.66 -23.60
N ASP A 49 -1.10 -2.45 -23.62
CA ASP A 49 -0.33 -1.87 -22.51
C ASP A 49 -1.11 -1.99 -21.17
N PRO A 50 -0.56 -2.69 -20.15
CA PRO A 50 -1.25 -2.90 -18.87
C PRO A 50 -1.73 -1.62 -18.19
N LEU A 51 -1.05 -0.49 -18.40
CA LEU A 51 -1.39 0.80 -17.79
C LEU A 51 -2.18 1.73 -18.72
N ARG A 52 -2.64 1.26 -19.87
CA ARG A 52 -3.52 2.06 -20.73
C ARG A 52 -4.73 2.58 -19.95
N GLY A 53 -4.91 3.90 -19.94
CA GLY A 53 -5.87 4.65 -19.13
C GLY A 53 -5.33 5.24 -17.81
N TYR A 54 -4.03 5.08 -17.54
CA TYR A 54 -3.32 5.64 -16.38
C TYR A 54 -2.03 6.37 -16.78
N GLU A 55 -1.97 6.93 -17.99
CA GLU A 55 -0.79 7.55 -18.58
C GLU A 55 -0.28 8.78 -17.80
N ASP A 56 -1.18 9.46 -17.09
CA ASP A 56 -0.85 10.63 -16.27
C ASP A 56 -0.13 10.30 -14.95
N TYR A 57 0.02 9.01 -14.63
CA TYR A 57 0.59 8.54 -13.36
C TYR A 57 1.94 7.84 -13.57
N ARG A 58 2.81 8.02 -12.58
CA ARG A 58 4.13 7.36 -12.49
C ARG A 58 4.26 6.46 -11.26
N GLY A 59 3.55 6.74 -10.18
CA GLY A 59 3.46 5.90 -8.99
C GLY A 59 2.18 5.07 -8.98
N PHE A 60 2.27 3.80 -8.63
CA PHE A 60 1.13 2.89 -8.53
C PHE A 60 1.20 2.14 -7.21
N THR A 61 0.19 2.30 -6.36
CA THR A 61 0.18 1.72 -5.01
C THR A 61 -1.14 1.00 -4.71
N ASP A 62 -1.09 0.01 -3.81
CA ASP A 62 -2.27 -0.74 -3.36
C ASP A 62 -2.99 -1.45 -4.53
N ILE A 63 -2.20 -2.13 -5.38
CA ILE A 63 -2.64 -2.74 -6.63
C ILE A 63 -3.36 -4.08 -6.35
N PHE A 64 -4.57 -4.01 -5.83
CA PHE A 64 -5.40 -5.20 -5.59
C PHE A 64 -6.87 -4.95 -5.93
N SER A 65 -7.61 -6.04 -6.15
CA SER A 65 -9.05 -6.02 -6.27
C SER A 65 -9.63 -7.27 -5.64
N VAL A 66 -10.69 -7.12 -4.86
CA VAL A 66 -11.47 -8.25 -4.34
C VAL A 66 -12.93 -7.97 -4.65
N SER A 67 -13.62 -9.02 -5.07
CA SER A 67 -15.07 -9.10 -5.33
C SER A 67 -15.58 -10.43 -4.75
N GLU A 68 -16.84 -10.77 -5.00
CA GLU A 68 -17.42 -12.05 -4.55
C GLU A 68 -16.93 -13.24 -5.37
N GLU A 69 -16.35 -13.01 -6.55
CA GLU A 69 -15.96 -14.05 -7.50
C GLU A 69 -14.47 -14.03 -7.84
N LEU A 70 -13.77 -12.95 -7.49
CA LEU A 70 -12.42 -12.68 -7.95
C LEU A 70 -11.58 -11.97 -6.89
N TYR A 71 -10.37 -12.49 -6.69
CA TYR A 71 -9.28 -11.80 -6.01
C TYR A 71 -8.10 -11.61 -6.96
N LEU A 72 -7.71 -10.36 -7.17
CA LEU A 72 -6.48 -9.96 -7.84
C LEU A 72 -5.52 -9.40 -6.80
N SER A 73 -4.47 -10.17 -6.49
CA SER A 73 -3.41 -9.75 -5.58
C SER A 73 -2.24 -9.11 -6.35
N PRO A 74 -1.44 -8.23 -5.70
CA PRO A 74 -0.21 -7.75 -6.29
C PRO A 74 0.78 -8.89 -6.64
N VAL A 75 0.74 -10.04 -5.96
CA VAL A 75 1.56 -11.22 -6.32
C VAL A 75 1.25 -11.71 -7.73
N LEU A 76 -0.03 -11.88 -8.06
CA LEU A 76 -0.44 -12.29 -9.42
C LEU A 76 -0.09 -11.23 -10.47
N ILE A 77 -0.24 -9.96 -10.10
CA ILE A 77 -0.02 -8.82 -10.99
C ILE A 77 1.48 -8.55 -11.21
N PHE A 78 2.34 -8.95 -10.27
CA PHE A 78 3.77 -8.68 -10.31
C PHE A 78 4.44 -9.18 -11.59
N ASP A 79 4.13 -10.40 -12.02
CA ASP A 79 4.71 -10.96 -13.25
C ASP A 79 4.20 -10.26 -14.52
N ILE A 80 2.95 -9.80 -14.53
CA ILE A 80 2.40 -8.99 -15.63
C ILE A 80 3.21 -7.69 -15.75
N LEU A 81 3.38 -6.99 -14.63
CA LEU A 81 4.11 -5.73 -14.59
C LEU A 81 5.59 -5.93 -14.96
N ARG A 82 6.25 -6.95 -14.42
CA ARG A 82 7.68 -7.21 -14.66
C ARG A 82 7.98 -7.53 -16.12
N ARG A 83 7.06 -8.21 -16.82
CA ARG A 83 7.20 -8.49 -18.25
C ARG A 83 6.97 -7.25 -19.10
N ALA A 84 5.97 -6.43 -18.75
CA ALA A 84 5.64 -5.22 -19.50
C ALA A 84 6.63 -4.07 -19.26
N TYR A 85 7.20 -3.98 -18.06
CA TYR A 85 8.05 -2.88 -17.61
C TYR A 85 9.32 -3.38 -16.90
N PRO A 86 10.18 -4.16 -17.56
CA PRO A 86 11.35 -4.77 -16.91
C PRO A 86 12.34 -3.75 -16.32
N ASP A 87 12.35 -2.54 -16.85
CA ASP A 87 13.21 -1.43 -16.42
C ASP A 87 12.52 -0.49 -15.41
N ASP A 88 11.26 -0.71 -15.03
CA ASP A 88 10.61 0.16 -14.05
C ASP A 88 10.99 -0.25 -12.61
N ILE A 89 10.58 0.58 -11.65
CA ILE A 89 10.96 0.44 -10.24
C ILE A 89 9.88 -0.34 -9.48
N TYR A 90 10.34 -1.25 -8.63
CA TYR A 90 9.48 -2.08 -7.80
C TYR A 90 9.83 -1.90 -6.32
N VAL A 91 8.84 -1.53 -5.51
CA VAL A 91 8.97 -1.36 -4.07
C VAL A 91 8.15 -2.44 -3.39
N LEU A 92 8.82 -3.38 -2.73
CA LEU A 92 8.17 -4.39 -1.90
C LEU A 92 8.03 -3.84 -0.48
N ASN A 93 6.85 -3.31 -0.17
CA ASN A 93 6.51 -2.79 1.14
C ASN A 93 6.05 -3.91 2.09
N LEU A 94 6.75 -4.10 3.22
CA LEU A 94 6.52 -5.16 4.19
C LEU A 94 6.42 -4.62 5.63
N ARG A 95 6.01 -5.50 6.54
CA ARG A 95 6.11 -5.38 8.00
C ARG A 95 6.08 -6.79 8.64
N SER A 96 5.98 -6.94 9.95
CA SER A 96 5.66 -8.25 10.54
C SER A 96 4.28 -8.77 10.12
N PHE A 97 4.15 -10.08 9.93
CA PHE A 97 2.86 -10.71 9.61
C PHE A 97 1.79 -10.35 10.63
N GLU A 98 2.13 -10.39 11.91
CA GLU A 98 1.22 -10.16 13.03
C GLU A 98 0.63 -8.75 12.97
N ASN A 99 1.47 -7.75 12.66
CA ASN A 99 1.00 -6.37 12.54
C ASN A 99 0.23 -6.13 11.24
N TRP A 100 0.61 -6.78 10.14
CA TRP A 100 -0.17 -6.74 8.90
C TRP A 100 -1.57 -7.32 9.08
N HIS A 101 -1.66 -8.53 9.62
CA HIS A 101 -2.91 -9.24 9.87
C HIS A 101 -3.84 -8.40 10.76
N ARG A 102 -3.31 -7.91 11.89
CA ARG A 102 -4.02 -7.01 12.80
C ARG A 102 -4.52 -5.74 12.10
N SER A 103 -3.70 -5.13 11.25
CA SER A 103 -4.08 -3.92 10.50
C SER A 103 -5.22 -4.20 9.52
N ARG A 104 -5.22 -5.38 8.90
CA ARG A 104 -6.24 -5.80 7.94
C ARG A 104 -7.58 -6.05 8.60
N ASP A 105 -7.59 -6.71 9.76
CA ASP A 105 -8.81 -6.96 10.53
C ASP A 105 -9.39 -5.66 11.11
N ASN A 106 -8.54 -4.73 11.53
CA ASN A 106 -8.98 -3.46 12.09
C ASN A 106 -9.44 -2.43 11.05
N HIS A 107 -9.08 -2.59 9.77
CA HIS A 107 -9.30 -1.58 8.72
C HIS A 107 -10.77 -1.17 8.54
N ARG A 108 -11.71 -2.02 8.96
CA ARG A 108 -13.16 -1.78 8.88
C ARG A 108 -13.91 -2.19 10.15
N LYS A 109 -13.21 -2.32 11.30
CA LYS A 109 -13.86 -2.71 12.55
C LYS A 109 -14.92 -1.68 12.94
N GLY A 110 -16.18 -2.11 13.02
CA GLY A 110 -17.35 -1.23 13.27
C GLY A 110 -17.97 -0.61 12.01
N SER A 111 -17.52 -0.98 10.81
CA SER A 111 -18.17 -0.64 9.54
C SER A 111 -19.19 -1.71 9.16
N PRO A 112 -20.30 -1.36 8.47
CA PRO A 112 -21.21 -2.36 7.90
C PRO A 112 -20.60 -3.11 6.70
N ARG A 113 -19.45 -2.66 6.17
CA ARG A 113 -18.76 -3.35 5.08
C ARG A 113 -17.77 -4.38 5.64
N PRO A 114 -17.72 -5.60 5.10
CA PRO A 114 -16.81 -6.63 5.56
C PRO A 114 -15.34 -6.22 5.39
N THR A 115 -14.47 -6.77 6.26
CA THR A 115 -13.02 -6.61 6.15
C THR A 115 -12.50 -7.31 4.90
N ILE A 116 -11.25 -7.05 4.52
CA ILE A 116 -10.66 -7.78 3.39
C ILE A 116 -10.49 -9.26 3.75
N THR A 117 -10.08 -9.56 4.99
CA THR A 117 -10.01 -10.94 5.51
C THR A 117 -11.35 -11.66 5.36
N ALA A 118 -12.45 -11.08 5.86
CA ALA A 118 -13.78 -11.69 5.77
C ALA A 118 -14.27 -11.90 4.33
N ARG A 119 -13.87 -11.02 3.40
CA ARG A 119 -14.22 -11.17 1.99
C ARG A 119 -13.44 -12.29 1.31
N LEU A 120 -12.17 -12.47 1.69
CA LEU A 120 -11.34 -13.56 1.17
C LEU A 120 -11.78 -14.90 1.76
N GLU A 121 -12.12 -14.96 3.05
CA GLU A 121 -12.75 -16.12 3.68
C GLU A 121 -14.09 -16.48 3.02
N ALA A 122 -14.93 -15.50 2.68
CA ALA A 122 -16.18 -15.75 1.97
C ALA A 122 -15.97 -16.28 0.54
N LEU A 123 -14.94 -15.79 -0.17
CA LEU A 123 -14.63 -16.19 -1.55
C LEU A 123 -13.99 -17.58 -1.63
N PHE A 124 -13.08 -17.91 -0.72
CA PHE A 124 -12.24 -19.10 -0.80
C PHE A 124 -12.55 -20.16 0.28
N GLY A 125 -13.39 -19.84 1.27
CA GLY A 125 -13.72 -20.76 2.35
C GLY A 125 -12.50 -21.21 3.14
N SER A 126 -12.43 -22.52 3.42
CA SER A 126 -11.35 -23.15 4.17
C SER A 126 -9.99 -23.14 3.47
N ASP A 127 -9.94 -22.86 2.16
CA ASP A 127 -8.71 -22.87 1.38
C ASP A 127 -7.90 -21.58 1.54
N TYR A 128 -8.49 -20.54 2.13
CA TYR A 128 -7.79 -19.29 2.36
C TYR A 128 -7.00 -19.29 3.67
N ASP A 129 -5.69 -19.12 3.53
CA ASP A 129 -4.77 -18.92 4.63
C ASP A 129 -4.01 -17.59 4.47
N ALA A 130 -4.24 -16.68 5.42
CA ALA A 130 -3.63 -15.36 5.42
C ALA A 130 -2.10 -15.41 5.49
N ARG A 131 -1.53 -16.40 6.17
CA ARG A 131 -0.08 -16.53 6.32
C ARG A 131 0.57 -16.95 5.01
N THR A 132 -0.02 -17.91 4.32
CA THR A 132 0.38 -18.35 2.98
C THR A 132 0.32 -17.19 1.98
N GLU A 133 -0.75 -16.37 2.02
CA GLU A 133 -0.83 -15.15 1.22
C GLU A 133 0.34 -14.19 1.53
N TYR A 134 0.59 -13.92 2.81
CA TYR A 134 1.66 -13.02 3.24
C TYR A 134 3.05 -13.49 2.80
N GLU A 135 3.31 -14.79 2.97
CA GLU A 135 4.56 -15.41 2.56
C GLU A 135 4.76 -15.33 1.05
N ALA A 136 3.69 -15.41 0.25
CA ALA A 136 3.78 -15.23 -1.19
C ALA A 136 4.30 -13.83 -1.57
N PHE A 137 3.91 -12.77 -0.87
CA PHE A 137 4.52 -11.45 -1.04
C PHE A 137 5.99 -11.43 -0.62
N ALA A 138 6.30 -12.02 0.53
CA ALA A 138 7.67 -12.06 1.05
C ALA A 138 8.63 -12.81 0.11
N ARG A 139 8.13 -13.78 -0.67
CA ARG A 139 8.90 -14.52 -1.68
C ARG A 139 9.29 -13.69 -2.90
N LEU A 140 8.64 -12.55 -3.17
CA LEU A 140 9.00 -11.69 -4.31
C LEU A 140 10.46 -11.19 -4.26
N LYS A 141 11.07 -11.13 -3.06
CA LYS A 141 12.49 -10.77 -2.89
C LYS A 141 13.48 -11.85 -3.32
N GLN A 142 13.02 -13.08 -3.59
CA GLN A 142 13.90 -14.20 -3.96
C GLN A 142 14.39 -14.11 -5.41
N ASN A 143 13.61 -13.45 -6.28
CA ASN A 143 13.98 -13.20 -7.68
C ASN A 143 13.59 -11.77 -8.07
N PRO A 144 14.30 -10.76 -7.53
CA PRO A 144 13.94 -9.36 -7.74
C PRO A 144 14.33 -8.89 -9.15
N PRO A 145 13.55 -7.99 -9.77
CA PRO A 145 13.98 -7.25 -10.95
C PRO A 145 15.16 -6.33 -10.62
N ALA A 146 15.82 -5.80 -11.65
CA ALA A 146 17.04 -5.00 -11.50
C ALA A 146 16.87 -3.75 -10.61
N ARG A 147 15.68 -3.14 -10.62
CA ARG A 147 15.35 -1.93 -9.84
C ARG A 147 14.31 -2.25 -8.77
N PHE A 148 14.75 -2.95 -7.73
CA PHE A 148 13.89 -3.44 -6.66
C PHE A 148 14.36 -2.95 -5.29
N HIS A 149 13.43 -2.42 -4.50
CA HIS A 149 13.68 -1.98 -3.12
C HIS A 149 12.74 -2.66 -2.14
N VAL A 150 13.26 -3.11 -1.01
CA VAL A 150 12.45 -3.61 0.10
C VAL A 150 12.24 -2.47 1.08
N LEU A 151 10.98 -2.05 1.24
CA LEU A 151 10.57 -1.06 2.22
C LEU A 151 9.99 -1.78 3.44
N ASP A 152 10.82 -2.01 4.45
CA ASP A 152 10.37 -2.56 5.74
C ASP A 152 9.85 -1.43 6.63
N LEU A 153 8.53 -1.35 6.80
CA LEU A 153 7.89 -0.26 7.54
C LEU A 153 8.15 -0.25 9.05
N GLU A 154 8.77 -1.29 9.57
CA GLU A 154 9.12 -1.38 11.00
C GLU A 154 10.52 -0.81 11.27
N GLN A 155 11.27 -0.45 10.23
CA GLN A 155 12.54 0.26 10.35
C GLN A 155 12.30 1.77 10.42
N GLU A 156 13.02 2.44 11.32
CA GLU A 156 12.87 3.89 11.56
C GLU A 156 13.26 4.72 10.32
N ASP A 157 14.20 4.21 9.52
CA ASP A 157 14.75 4.82 8.32
C ASP A 157 14.12 4.29 7.02
N ALA A 158 12.98 3.59 7.09
CA ALA A 158 12.35 2.95 5.93
C ALA A 158 12.17 3.92 4.74
N PHE A 159 11.62 5.11 4.97
CA PHE A 159 11.41 6.09 3.90
C PHE A 159 12.70 6.83 3.49
N GLU A 160 13.69 6.90 4.38
CA GLU A 160 15.01 7.42 4.06
C GLU A 160 15.72 6.49 3.06
N THR A 161 15.71 5.18 3.32
CA THR A 161 16.30 4.20 2.39
C THR A 161 15.59 4.18 1.04
N LEU A 162 14.26 4.36 1.03
CA LEU A 162 13.48 4.52 -0.20
C LEU A 162 13.87 5.79 -0.95
N ALA A 163 14.03 6.92 -0.27
CA ALA A 163 14.46 8.18 -0.87
C ALA A 163 15.82 8.02 -1.56
N VAL A 164 16.82 7.53 -0.84
CA VAL A 164 18.17 7.27 -1.37
C VAL A 164 18.13 6.33 -2.59
N PHE A 165 17.33 5.27 -2.52
CA PHE A 165 17.16 4.35 -3.63
C PHE A 165 16.56 5.04 -4.86
N LEU A 166 15.52 5.86 -4.71
CA LEU A 166 14.90 6.58 -5.83
C LEU A 166 15.83 7.66 -6.41
N GLU A 167 16.61 8.35 -5.57
CA GLU A 167 17.65 9.29 -6.01
C GLU A 167 18.69 8.60 -6.90
N ALA A 168 19.15 7.40 -6.51
CA ALA A 168 20.04 6.58 -7.34
C ALA A 168 19.40 6.16 -8.68
N GLN A 169 18.07 6.20 -8.79
CA GLN A 169 17.35 5.97 -10.03
C GLN A 169 17.07 7.24 -10.85
N GLY A 170 17.54 8.41 -10.39
CA GLY A 170 17.40 9.69 -11.07
C GLY A 170 16.10 10.44 -10.74
N PHE A 171 15.52 10.21 -9.56
CA PHE A 171 14.40 11.00 -9.05
C PHE A 171 14.92 12.11 -8.13
N GLU A 172 14.29 13.27 -8.18
CA GLU A 172 14.52 14.35 -7.21
C GLU A 172 13.63 14.10 -5.98
N ILE A 173 14.24 13.92 -4.81
CA ILE A 173 13.53 13.66 -3.55
C ILE A 173 13.86 14.78 -2.55
N CYS A 174 12.85 15.56 -2.18
CA CYS A 174 12.95 16.64 -1.20
C CYS A 174 12.32 16.26 0.14
N GLU A 175 11.22 15.50 0.10
CA GLU A 175 10.46 15.06 1.28
C GLU A 175 10.84 13.61 1.62
N ARG A 176 11.60 13.43 2.70
CA ARG A 176 12.17 12.13 3.09
C ARG A 176 11.35 11.35 4.12
N ALA A 177 10.41 12.01 4.79
CA ALA A 177 9.53 11.40 5.78
C ALA A 177 8.10 11.24 5.26
N PRO A 178 7.37 10.18 5.64
CA PRO A 178 5.97 10.06 5.29
C PRO A 178 5.14 11.09 6.08
N ARG A 179 4.19 11.76 5.41
CA ARG A 179 3.28 12.73 6.03
C ARG A 179 2.46 12.17 7.21
N HIS A 180 2.39 10.85 7.38
CA HIS A 180 1.63 10.16 8.41
C HIS A 180 2.49 9.21 9.27
N ALA A 181 3.70 9.62 9.65
CA ALA A 181 4.54 8.90 10.62
C ALA A 181 3.88 8.68 12.01
N ASN A 182 2.70 9.25 12.27
CA ASN A 182 1.99 9.17 13.55
C ASN A 182 0.63 8.46 13.46
N ARG A 183 0.60 7.13 13.35
CA ARG A 183 -0.52 6.25 13.78
C ARG A 183 0.09 4.92 14.24
N THR A 184 -0.02 4.43 15.46
CA THR A 184 -0.94 4.66 16.57
C THR A 184 -0.13 4.40 17.84
N ALA A 185 0.25 5.41 18.62
CA ALA A 185 0.59 5.14 20.01
C ALA A 185 -0.71 4.64 20.66
N ASP A 186 -0.65 3.51 21.34
CA ASP A 186 -1.74 2.87 22.08
C ASP A 186 -2.11 3.72 23.31
N LEU A 187 -2.46 4.99 23.10
CA LEU A 187 -3.01 5.82 24.16
C LEU A 187 -4.51 5.51 24.24
N PRO A 188 -5.01 5.04 25.40
CA PRO A 188 -6.43 4.80 25.57
C PRO A 188 -7.18 6.09 25.23
N ARG A 189 -8.14 5.99 24.32
CA ARG A 189 -8.98 7.15 23.96
C ARG A 189 -9.62 7.67 25.24
N PRO A 190 -9.45 8.95 25.62
CA PRO A 190 -10.10 9.46 26.80
C PRO A 190 -11.61 9.27 26.65
N GLY A 191 -12.21 8.65 27.65
CA GLY A 191 -13.64 8.41 27.72
C GLY A 191 -14.44 9.72 27.56
N ARG A 192 -15.76 9.60 27.43
CA ARG A 192 -16.68 10.72 27.15
C ARG A 192 -16.45 11.97 28.01
N LEU A 193 -15.98 11.81 29.26
CA LEU A 193 -15.60 12.91 30.16
C LEU A 193 -14.34 13.70 29.73
N GLY A 194 -13.31 13.05 29.17
CA GLY A 194 -12.07 13.73 28.78
C GLY A 194 -12.24 14.67 27.57
N ARG A 195 -13.27 14.43 26.74
CA ARG A 195 -13.63 15.34 25.64
C ARG A 195 -14.31 16.63 26.12
N VAL A 196 -15.00 16.59 27.26
CA VAL A 196 -15.65 17.76 27.87
C VAL A 196 -14.61 18.66 28.54
N LEU A 197 -13.67 18.09 29.29
CA LEU A 197 -12.59 18.84 29.93
C LEU A 197 -11.66 19.54 28.93
N ASN A 198 -11.38 18.92 27.77
CA ASN A 198 -10.58 19.54 26.72
C ASN A 198 -11.29 20.69 25.98
N ARG A 199 -12.64 20.72 25.96
CA ARG A 199 -13.39 21.88 25.46
C ARG A 199 -13.35 23.05 26.45
N LEU A 200 -13.44 22.77 27.75
CA LEU A 200 -13.40 23.81 28.79
C LEU A 200 -12.02 24.49 28.87
N ARG A 201 -10.92 23.74 28.67
CA ARG A 201 -9.56 24.31 28.65
C ARG A 201 -9.27 25.19 27.44
N ARG A 202 -9.95 25.00 26.30
CA ARG A 202 -9.77 25.83 25.09
C ARG A 202 -10.63 27.10 25.09
N GLY A 203 -11.65 27.18 25.95
CA GLY A 203 -12.48 28.38 26.11
C GLY A 203 -11.85 29.50 26.94
N PHE A 204 -10.81 29.21 27.73
CA PHE A 204 -10.20 30.17 28.67
C PHE A 204 -8.89 30.84 28.19
N ARG A 205 -8.54 30.71 26.90
CA ARG A 205 -7.38 31.42 26.29
C ARG A 205 -7.78 32.46 25.24
N ARG A 206 -8.97 33.04 25.40
CA ARG A 206 -9.36 34.29 24.74
C ARG A 206 -10.05 35.18 25.78
N ALA A 207 -9.22 35.84 26.58
CA ALA A 207 -9.50 37.10 27.26
C ALA A 207 -8.17 37.83 27.38
#